data_AF-A0A538EMJ4-F1
#
_entry.id   AF-A0A538EMJ4-F1
#
_cell.length_a   1.000
_cell.length_b   1.000
_cell.length_c   1.000
_cell.angle_alpha   90.00
_cell.angle_beta   90.00
_cell.angle_gamma   90.00
#
_symmetry.space_group_name_H-M   'P 1'
#
loop_
_entity.id
_entity.type
_entity.pdbx_description
1 polymer ?
#
loop_
_entity_poly.entity_id
_entity_poly.type
_entity_poly.pdbx_seq_one_letter_code
_entity_poly.pdbx_strand_id
1 'polypeptide(L)'
;MKRSRWSCLAVLVLAVAGLVVPSLVIAGDEVPLERDELPKVSGSLSHLLSGGFGGGIGGGSLSNSTCTSTGDPAANIKLNCDDPTSPDNETPVIADPLDPNHLLAGSNDYYLTFTGSTLHGRTPTGFFTSFDGGHTWTDGQIPMGNGASSGNGDPSPAFDSKFHTAHMAQLSAAQGNSPNAGHIDVSVSTSTDGGLNWKPPVTVAVGHASIGPSANGVFLDKEWLVADNYPSSPHYGRLYLSWDQIELDKGALDRSPVVLSYSDDAGKSWSRPVEISGSNPVYCTANQGPVGPPGACDESFFSYGAVRPNGDVVVGFINQQHAAAWEVPNEFENQILTVTSHDGGVTWTNPVHVEDLEDGGTEGVVFSDYPANVDGRATQTGFEFRTGSWGNLNVDPVTGNVYVVWTDNRDGLHDVPNPVTDTNVFMSVSTNGGVSWSAPIRVTSGASDKWFPFVAARGGRVGVAYQEEAGAGTYVTNLATSTNNGASWSYQTVSNAVSDANHSVWFRAHAPDCDQCATFIGDYIGLAFDTLGRAHLTWTDMRRDIAVPQIGRTGKAQDDVYARR
;
A
#
# COMPACT_ATOMS: atom_id res chain seq x y z
N MET A 1 -25.02 38.23 -66.81
CA MET A 1 -23.80 38.81 -66.20
C MET A 1 -24.15 39.34 -64.81
N LYS A 2 -23.82 38.61 -63.74
CA LYS A 2 -24.10 38.98 -62.33
C LYS A 2 -22.77 39.51 -61.75
N ARG A 3 -22.52 40.81 -61.49
CA ARG A 3 -23.02 41.77 -60.45
C ARG A 3 -22.95 41.16 -59.04
N SER A 4 -22.51 41.78 -57.93
CA SER A 4 -22.04 43.12 -57.50
C SER A 4 -21.61 42.95 -56.03
N ARG A 5 -20.42 43.36 -55.56
CA ARG A 5 -20.15 44.56 -54.71
C ARG A 5 -21.24 45.02 -53.71
N TRP A 6 -20.88 45.04 -52.41
CA TRP A 6 -21.03 46.07 -51.34
C TRP A 6 -21.54 45.63 -49.95
N SER A 7 -20.89 46.23 -48.96
CA SER A 7 -20.94 46.09 -47.50
C SER A 7 -22.19 46.72 -46.86
N CYS A 8 -22.56 46.30 -45.64
CA CYS A 8 -23.04 47.21 -44.58
C CYS A 8 -23.12 46.55 -43.19
N LEU A 9 -22.87 47.40 -42.19
CA LEU A 9 -22.77 47.21 -40.74
C LEU A 9 -24.17 47.31 -40.07
N ALA A 10 -24.42 46.59 -38.97
CA ALA A 10 -25.43 47.00 -37.97
C ALA A 10 -25.19 46.32 -36.61
N VAL A 11 -25.26 47.13 -35.54
CA VAL A 11 -25.21 46.81 -34.10
C VAL A 11 -26.49 47.36 -33.45
N LEU A 12 -26.83 46.88 -32.24
CA LEU A 12 -27.86 47.29 -31.24
C LEU A 12 -29.24 46.58 -31.35
N VAL A 13 -30.00 46.19 -30.29
CA VAL A 13 -29.90 46.22 -28.81
C VAL A 13 -30.99 45.31 -28.16
N LEU A 14 -30.81 44.97 -26.87
CA LEU A 14 -31.64 44.25 -25.88
C LEU A 14 -33.20 44.29 -25.95
N ALA A 15 -33.83 43.19 -25.46
CA ALA A 15 -35.04 43.22 -24.61
C ALA A 15 -35.19 41.94 -23.73
N VAL A 16 -35.70 42.11 -22.51
CA VAL A 16 -35.88 41.14 -21.40
C VAL A 16 -37.38 40.94 -21.09
N ALA A 17 -37.73 39.80 -20.46
CA ALA A 17 -38.97 39.40 -19.74
C ALA A 17 -40.12 38.77 -20.58
N GLY A 18 -40.83 37.72 -20.16
CA GLY A 18 -40.79 36.90 -18.93
C GLY A 18 -41.94 35.84 -18.88
N LEU A 19 -41.74 34.83 -18.00
CA LEU A 19 -42.72 34.01 -17.22
C LEU A 19 -43.79 33.14 -17.93
N VAL A 20 -43.83 31.83 -17.60
CA VAL A 20 -44.81 31.15 -16.69
C VAL A 20 -44.50 29.63 -16.64
N VAL A 21 -44.47 29.06 -15.42
CA VAL A 21 -44.38 27.62 -15.07
C VAL A 21 -45.81 27.03 -14.97
N PRO A 22 -46.01 25.73 -15.23
CA PRO A 22 -46.45 24.88 -14.12
C PRO A 22 -45.76 23.51 -14.06
N SER A 23 -45.59 23.03 -12.82
CA SER A 23 -45.01 21.77 -12.40
C SER A 23 -46.07 20.65 -12.26
N LEU A 24 -45.65 19.39 -12.44
CA LEU A 24 -45.94 18.14 -11.66
C LEU A 24 -46.19 16.86 -12.49
N VAL A 25 -45.22 15.92 -12.35
CA VAL A 25 -45.27 14.46 -12.03
C VAL A 25 -46.00 13.47 -12.95
N ILE A 26 -45.26 12.48 -13.49
CA ILE A 26 -45.42 11.01 -13.26
C ILE A 26 -44.01 10.35 -13.31
N ALA A 27 -43.82 9.33 -12.47
CA ALA A 27 -42.61 8.56 -12.17
C ALA A 27 -42.23 7.48 -13.21
N GLY A 28 -41.00 6.95 -13.07
CA GLY A 28 -40.56 5.61 -13.48
C GLY A 28 -39.94 5.51 -14.87
N ASP A 29 -38.61 5.39 -14.95
CA ASP A 29 -37.96 4.08 -15.12
C ASP A 29 -36.43 4.21 -15.12
N GLU A 30 -35.82 3.30 -14.37
CA GLU A 30 -34.38 3.08 -14.26
C GLU A 30 -33.84 2.48 -15.56
N VAL A 31 -32.72 3.03 -16.05
CA VAL A 31 -31.73 2.27 -16.82
C VAL A 31 -30.35 2.73 -16.32
N PRO A 32 -29.61 1.88 -15.58
CA PRO A 32 -28.23 2.18 -15.20
C PRO A 32 -27.34 2.10 -16.44
N LEU A 33 -26.51 3.12 -16.66
CA LEU A 33 -25.41 3.03 -17.62
C LEU A 33 -24.28 2.22 -16.97
N GLU A 34 -23.82 1.21 -17.71
CA GLU A 34 -22.86 0.18 -17.32
C GLU A 34 -21.48 0.77 -16.95
N ARG A 35 -20.93 0.24 -15.83
CA ARG A 35 -19.50 0.12 -15.54
C ARG A 35 -18.88 -0.69 -16.69
N ASP A 36 -17.79 -0.23 -17.33
CA ASP A 36 -16.59 -1.02 -17.71
C ASP A 36 -15.76 -0.40 -18.85
N GLU A 37 -14.47 -0.82 -18.93
CA GLU A 37 -13.46 -0.64 -20.00
C GLU A 37 -12.31 0.37 -19.80
N LEU A 38 -11.64 0.41 -18.63
CA LEU A 38 -10.23 0.86 -18.51
C LEU A 38 -9.49 0.07 -17.39
N PRO A 39 -8.16 -0.15 -17.49
CA PRO A 39 -7.37 -0.69 -16.39
C PRO A 39 -7.52 0.23 -15.19
N LYS A 40 -8.02 -0.31 -14.08
CA LYS A 40 -8.10 0.44 -12.83
C LYS A 40 -6.67 0.49 -12.29
N VAL A 41 -6.05 1.67 -12.37
CA VAL A 41 -4.71 1.91 -11.80
C VAL A 41 -4.67 1.48 -10.33
N SER A 42 -3.51 0.99 -9.87
CA SER A 42 -3.18 0.53 -8.52
C SER A 42 -3.83 1.34 -7.40
N GLY A 43 -4.09 0.65 -6.29
CA GLY A 43 -4.95 1.13 -5.23
C GLY A 43 -4.41 2.37 -4.53
N SER A 44 -5.03 3.52 -4.79
CA SER A 44 -5.20 4.51 -3.73
C SER A 44 -6.47 5.32 -3.99
N LEU A 45 -7.25 5.52 -2.92
CA LEU A 45 -8.44 6.36 -2.82
C LEU A 45 -9.66 6.15 -3.75
N SER A 46 -9.59 5.49 -4.91
CA SER A 46 -10.78 5.34 -5.77
C SER A 46 -11.91 4.60 -5.06
N HIS A 47 -11.62 3.58 -4.25
CA HIS A 47 -12.60 2.93 -3.37
C HIS A 47 -12.89 3.69 -2.07
N LEU A 48 -11.92 4.45 -1.51
CA LEU A 48 -12.21 5.37 -0.40
C LEU A 48 -13.29 6.39 -0.76
N LEU A 49 -13.36 6.76 -2.05
CA LEU A 49 -14.19 7.86 -2.52
C LEU A 49 -15.34 7.43 -3.45
N SER A 50 -15.30 6.21 -4.03
CA SER A 50 -16.41 5.63 -4.82
C SER A 50 -17.25 4.63 -4.03
N GLY A 51 -16.90 4.32 -2.78
CA GLY A 51 -17.65 3.43 -1.91
C GLY A 51 -19.02 3.96 -1.53
N GLY A 52 -19.99 3.97 -2.45
CA GLY A 52 -21.43 3.98 -2.17
C GLY A 52 -21.96 5.08 -1.25
N PHE A 53 -21.21 6.15 -0.96
CA PHE A 53 -21.68 7.25 -0.12
C PHE A 53 -22.47 8.21 -0.99
N GLY A 54 -23.77 7.96 -1.12
CA GLY A 54 -24.74 8.76 -1.89
C GLY A 54 -24.96 10.21 -1.42
N GLY A 55 -24.05 10.76 -0.62
CA GLY A 55 -24.01 12.15 -0.21
C GLY A 55 -22.56 12.63 -0.25
N GLY A 56 -22.30 13.76 -0.91
CA GLY A 56 -20.95 14.30 -1.08
C GLY A 56 -20.19 14.36 0.25
N ILE A 57 -18.97 13.81 0.24
CA ILE A 57 -18.05 13.81 1.38
C ILE A 57 -17.61 15.25 1.61
N GLY A 58 -18.26 15.94 2.57
CA GLY A 58 -17.81 17.27 3.01
C GLY A 58 -16.58 17.11 3.90
N GLY A 59 -15.52 17.89 3.65
CA GLY A 59 -14.30 17.87 4.47
C GLY A 59 -14.59 18.21 5.93
N GLY A 60 -14.62 17.19 6.79
CA GLY A 60 -14.78 17.32 8.24
C GLY A 60 -13.51 17.87 8.91
N SER A 61 -13.64 18.32 10.16
CA SER A 61 -12.49 18.67 11.00
C SER A 61 -11.87 17.42 11.62
N LEU A 62 -10.56 17.24 11.52
CA LEU A 62 -9.84 16.28 12.38
C LEU A 62 -9.68 16.91 13.76
N SER A 63 -10.11 16.22 14.80
CA SER A 63 -9.68 16.55 16.15
C SER A 63 -8.30 15.94 16.35
N ASN A 64 -7.28 16.75 16.67
CA ASN A 64 -6.01 16.21 17.18
C ASN A 64 -6.26 15.60 18.55
N SER A 65 -6.67 14.34 18.59
CA SER A 65 -6.75 13.53 19.79
C SER A 65 -5.61 12.52 19.78
N THR A 66 -5.03 12.30 20.95
CA THR A 66 -4.24 11.10 21.22
C THR A 66 -4.96 10.30 22.28
N CYS A 67 -4.80 8.99 22.23
CA CYS A 67 -5.29 8.09 23.25
C CYS A 67 -4.23 7.02 23.57
N THR A 68 -4.52 6.18 24.56
CA THR A 68 -3.59 5.14 24.99
C THR A 68 -4.30 3.80 25.01
N SER A 69 -3.72 2.83 24.30
CA SER A 69 -4.06 1.42 24.42
C SER A 69 -3.07 0.71 25.34
N THR A 70 -3.52 -0.32 26.03
CA THR A 70 -2.70 -1.10 26.96
C THR A 70 -3.13 -2.56 26.95
N GLY A 71 -2.17 -3.48 27.02
CA GLY A 71 -2.47 -4.89 27.12
C GLY A 71 -1.23 -5.77 27.35
N ASP A 72 -1.42 -7.06 27.17
CA ASP A 72 -0.32 -8.03 27.17
C ASP A 72 0.17 -8.26 25.74
N PRO A 73 1.42 -7.89 25.39
CA PRO A 73 2.00 -8.13 24.07
C PRO A 73 2.02 -9.62 23.69
N ALA A 74 2.09 -10.53 24.66
CA ALA A 74 2.05 -11.96 24.39
C ALA A 74 0.65 -12.43 23.94
N ALA A 75 -0.39 -11.65 24.26
CA ALA A 75 -1.73 -11.82 23.72
C ALA A 75 -1.86 -11.04 22.39
N ASN A 76 -2.98 -10.34 22.20
CA ASN A 76 -3.24 -9.41 21.10
C ASN A 76 -3.71 -8.08 21.72
N ILE A 77 -3.21 -6.97 21.23
CA ILE A 77 -3.59 -5.61 21.68
C ILE A 77 -4.18 -4.87 20.50
N LYS A 78 -5.42 -4.38 20.64
CA LYS A 78 -6.00 -3.42 19.68
C LYS A 78 -5.26 -2.08 19.84
N LEU A 79 -4.63 -1.57 18.79
CA LEU A 79 -3.83 -0.35 18.81
C LEU A 79 -4.70 0.91 18.75
N ASN A 80 -5.59 0.98 17.76
CA ASN A 80 -6.46 2.13 17.54
C ASN A 80 -7.49 2.29 18.68
N CYS A 81 -7.56 3.47 19.29
CA CYS A 81 -8.44 3.79 20.41
C CYS A 81 -9.14 5.14 20.29
N ASP A 82 -8.88 5.88 19.22
CA ASP A 82 -9.34 7.23 18.99
C ASP A 82 -10.76 7.26 18.40
N ASP A 83 -11.10 6.32 17.51
CA ASP A 83 -12.45 6.12 16.96
C ASP A 83 -12.95 4.67 17.14
N PRO A 84 -14.16 4.47 17.70
CA PRO A 84 -14.68 3.12 17.92
C PRO A 84 -15.28 2.46 16.67
N THR A 85 -15.48 3.21 15.58
CA THR A 85 -16.26 2.79 14.40
C THR A 85 -15.49 2.78 13.11
N SER A 86 -14.55 3.71 12.94
CA SER A 86 -13.83 3.89 11.70
C SER A 86 -12.77 2.79 11.52
N PRO A 87 -12.48 2.39 10.28
CA PRO A 87 -11.52 1.34 10.02
C PRO A 87 -10.07 1.83 10.16
N ASP A 88 -9.17 0.93 10.55
CA ASP A 88 -7.72 1.05 10.39
C ASP A 88 -7.21 -0.14 9.58
N ASN A 89 -6.25 0.09 8.69
CA ASN A 89 -5.59 -0.95 7.91
C ASN A 89 -4.20 -0.51 7.44
N GLU A 90 -3.45 -1.44 6.81
CA GLU A 90 -2.10 -1.21 6.28
C GLU A 90 -1.08 -0.82 7.33
N THR A 91 -0.61 -1.84 8.04
CA THR A 91 -0.11 -1.67 9.41
C THR A 91 1.36 -2.04 9.51
N PRO A 92 2.30 -1.21 9.05
CA PRO A 92 3.72 -1.47 9.20
C PRO A 92 4.12 -1.33 10.67
N VAL A 93 5.18 -2.02 11.08
CA VAL A 93 5.82 -1.82 12.38
C VAL A 93 7.32 -1.92 12.26
N ILE A 94 8.02 -1.09 13.02
CA ILE A 94 9.47 -1.11 13.17
C ILE A 94 9.86 -1.07 14.66
N ALA A 95 11.05 -1.59 14.96
CA ALA A 95 11.66 -1.47 16.28
C ALA A 95 12.84 -0.50 16.22
N ASP A 96 13.03 0.28 17.28
CA ASP A 96 14.17 1.19 17.40
C ASP A 96 15.47 0.38 17.48
N PRO A 97 16.44 0.59 16.57
CA PRO A 97 17.73 -0.08 16.60
C PRO A 97 18.58 0.25 17.84
N LEU A 98 18.24 1.30 18.60
CA LEU A 98 18.91 1.70 19.84
C LEU A 98 18.19 1.25 21.12
N ASP A 99 16.88 0.97 21.06
CA ASP A 99 16.09 0.57 22.22
C ASP A 99 15.07 -0.52 21.84
N PRO A 100 15.22 -1.77 22.32
CA PRO A 100 14.29 -2.84 21.98
C PRO A 100 12.85 -2.59 22.49
N ASN A 101 12.66 -1.66 23.43
CA ASN A 101 11.33 -1.35 23.97
C ASN A 101 10.64 -0.19 23.24
N HIS A 102 11.34 0.49 22.32
CA HIS A 102 10.77 1.56 21.53
C HIS A 102 10.32 1.06 20.16
N LEU A 103 9.03 1.19 19.87
CA LEU A 103 8.39 0.67 18.66
C LEU A 103 7.57 1.77 18.00
N LEU A 104 7.52 1.76 16.68
CA LEU A 104 6.69 2.66 15.89
C LEU A 104 5.94 1.87 14.82
N ALA A 105 4.65 2.11 14.71
CA ALA A 105 3.76 1.60 13.69
C ALA A 105 2.92 2.74 13.11
N GLY A 106 2.21 2.48 12.03
CA GLY A 106 1.22 3.41 11.46
C GLY A 106 0.02 2.67 10.91
N SER A 107 -0.98 3.44 10.47
CA SER A 107 -2.15 2.94 9.75
C SER A 107 -2.62 3.95 8.70
N ASN A 108 -3.41 3.47 7.74
CA ASN A 108 -4.47 4.27 7.18
C ASN A 108 -5.53 4.47 8.27
N ASP A 109 -5.51 5.61 8.96
CA ASP A 109 -6.43 5.95 10.04
C ASP A 109 -7.63 6.67 9.45
N TYR A 110 -8.76 5.97 9.31
CA TYR A 110 -9.96 6.58 8.77
C TYR A 110 -10.69 7.32 9.87
N TYR A 111 -11.12 8.54 9.59
CA TYR A 111 -11.94 9.35 10.48
C TYR A 111 -13.31 9.60 9.85
N LEU A 112 -14.29 8.75 10.21
CA LEU A 112 -15.64 8.76 9.68
C LEU A 112 -16.61 9.37 10.70
N THR A 113 -17.16 10.54 10.39
CA THR A 113 -18.12 11.25 11.25
C THR A 113 -19.46 11.47 10.57
N PHE A 114 -20.52 11.63 11.36
CA PHE A 114 -21.87 11.82 10.84
C PHE A 114 -22.43 13.20 11.23
N THR A 115 -22.94 13.94 10.24
CA THR A 115 -23.81 15.10 10.46
C THR A 115 -25.22 14.75 9.99
N GLY A 116 -26.09 14.36 10.92
CA GLY A 116 -27.39 13.78 10.57
C GLY A 116 -27.20 12.42 9.87
N SER A 117 -27.72 12.28 8.66
CA SER A 117 -27.53 11.08 7.81
C SER A 117 -26.35 11.20 6.83
N THR A 118 -25.66 12.34 6.81
CA THR A 118 -24.52 12.56 5.92
C THR A 118 -23.25 12.06 6.58
N LEU A 119 -22.51 11.20 5.88
CA LEU A 119 -21.17 10.76 6.28
C LEU A 119 -20.12 11.76 5.79
N HIS A 120 -19.20 12.12 6.68
CA HIS A 120 -18.01 12.91 6.43
C HIS A 120 -16.81 12.03 6.70
N GLY A 121 -15.90 11.92 5.73
CA GLY A 121 -14.70 11.11 5.83
C GLY A 121 -13.46 11.96 5.66
N ARG A 122 -12.45 11.66 6.47
CA ARG A 122 -11.07 12.08 6.25
C ARG A 122 -10.15 10.96 6.68
N THR A 123 -9.10 10.68 5.92
CA THR A 123 -8.15 9.62 6.26
C THR A 123 -6.79 10.24 6.52
N PRO A 124 -6.39 10.48 7.77
CA PRO A 124 -4.98 10.70 8.10
C PRO A 124 -4.12 9.44 8.05
N THR A 125 -2.81 9.66 7.99
CA THR A 125 -1.86 8.63 8.40
C THR A 125 -1.86 8.57 9.92
N GLY A 126 -2.27 7.44 10.49
CA GLY A 126 -2.20 7.15 11.91
C GLY A 126 -0.77 6.80 12.33
N PHE A 127 -0.46 6.98 13.61
CA PHE A 127 0.76 6.48 14.22
C PHE A 127 0.46 5.78 15.54
N PHE A 128 1.23 4.73 15.82
CA PHE A 128 1.27 4.09 17.13
C PHE A 128 2.70 4.03 17.63
N THR A 129 2.99 4.57 18.81
CA THR A 129 4.32 4.47 19.44
C THR A 129 4.26 3.83 20.82
N SER A 130 5.23 2.96 21.12
CA SER A 130 5.39 2.29 22.42
C SER A 130 6.80 2.48 22.94
N PHE A 131 6.96 2.65 24.25
CA PHE A 131 8.27 2.81 24.92
C PHE A 131 8.57 1.71 25.95
N ASP A 132 7.72 0.67 26.02
CA ASP A 132 7.83 -0.41 27.00
C ASP A 132 7.80 -1.81 26.35
N GLY A 133 8.12 -1.88 25.06
CA GLY A 133 8.16 -3.13 24.31
C GLY A 133 6.77 -3.65 23.95
N GLY A 134 5.83 -2.72 23.74
CA GLY A 134 4.49 -2.98 23.22
C GLY A 134 3.41 -3.18 24.28
N HIS A 135 3.68 -2.94 25.57
CA HIS A 135 2.66 -3.08 26.63
C HIS A 135 1.68 -1.92 26.62
N THR A 136 2.17 -0.70 26.37
CA THR A 136 1.37 0.51 26.19
C THR A 136 1.67 1.15 24.84
N TRP A 137 0.64 1.67 24.18
CA TRP A 137 0.72 2.31 22.89
C TRP A 137 0.01 3.66 22.92
N THR A 138 0.69 4.69 22.43
CA THR A 138 0.08 5.99 22.12
C THR A 138 -0.40 5.96 20.68
N ASP A 139 -1.68 6.23 20.49
CA ASP A 139 -2.35 6.34 19.20
C ASP A 139 -2.63 7.82 18.90
N GLY A 140 -2.43 8.22 17.64
CA GLY A 140 -2.71 9.56 17.15
C GLY A 140 -2.43 9.72 15.65
N GLN A 141 -2.47 10.96 15.18
CA GLN A 141 -2.44 11.27 13.74
C GLN A 141 -1.21 12.08 13.33
N ILE A 142 -0.66 11.76 12.16
CA ILE A 142 0.34 12.59 11.49
C ILE A 142 -0.34 13.84 10.90
N PRO A 143 0.26 15.04 11.03
CA PRO A 143 -0.28 16.24 10.40
C PRO A 143 -0.42 16.09 8.88
N MET A 144 -1.63 16.38 8.38
CA MET A 144 -2.06 16.09 6.99
C MET A 144 -1.31 16.81 5.85
N GLY A 145 -0.44 17.79 6.11
CA GLY A 145 0.29 18.51 5.05
C GLY A 145 -0.60 19.21 4.00
N ASN A 146 0.04 19.84 3.01
CA ASN A 146 -0.44 20.38 1.71
C ASN A 146 -1.94 20.73 1.47
N GLY A 147 -2.66 21.27 2.47
CA GLY A 147 -4.07 21.69 2.33
C GLY A 147 -5.10 20.55 2.22
N ALA A 148 -4.72 19.33 2.65
CA ALA A 148 -5.30 18.03 2.27
C ALA A 148 -6.82 17.94 2.03
N SER A 149 -7.18 17.49 0.82
CA SER A 149 -8.56 17.41 0.27
C SER A 149 -9.44 16.33 0.90
N SER A 150 -8.89 15.27 1.48
CA SER A 150 -9.62 14.28 2.31
C SER A 150 -8.78 13.06 2.71
N GLY A 151 -7.58 12.82 2.15
CA GLY A 151 -6.83 11.58 2.43
C GLY A 151 -5.30 11.72 2.39
N ASN A 152 -4.66 11.16 3.40
CA ASN A 152 -3.27 10.72 3.49
C ASN A 152 -3.32 9.24 3.86
N GLY A 153 -2.20 8.54 3.77
CA GLY A 153 -2.19 7.12 4.05
C GLY A 153 -0.82 6.51 3.81
N ASP A 154 -0.84 5.20 3.63
CA ASP A 154 0.26 4.31 3.27
C ASP A 154 1.49 4.51 4.17
N PRO A 155 1.33 4.40 5.50
CA PRO A 155 2.40 4.71 6.44
C PRO A 155 3.71 3.96 6.10
N SER A 156 4.83 4.66 6.21
CA SER A 156 6.16 4.03 6.20
C SER A 156 7.03 4.59 7.33
N PRO A 157 7.09 3.91 8.48
CA PRO A 157 7.84 4.38 9.64
C PRO A 157 9.34 4.08 9.53
N ALA A 158 10.18 4.99 10.05
CA ALA A 158 11.63 4.78 10.19
C ALA A 158 12.18 5.43 11.47
N PHE A 159 13.19 4.82 12.09
CA PHE A 159 14.01 5.44 13.12
C PHE A 159 15.37 5.84 12.57
N ASP A 160 15.83 7.05 12.89
CA ASP A 160 17.18 7.52 12.60
C ASP A 160 18.00 7.57 13.90
N SER A 161 18.93 6.62 14.01
CA SER A 161 19.79 6.44 15.19
C SER A 161 20.77 7.59 15.39
N LYS A 162 21.19 8.26 14.31
CA LYS A 162 22.21 9.31 14.38
C LYS A 162 21.63 10.60 14.95
N PHE A 163 20.42 10.93 14.52
CA PHE A 163 19.74 12.15 14.92
C PHE A 163 18.74 11.93 16.07
N HIS A 164 18.53 10.68 16.49
CA HIS A 164 17.55 10.30 17.51
C HIS A 164 16.14 10.78 17.16
N THR A 165 15.74 10.54 15.92
CA THR A 165 14.45 10.98 15.37
C THR A 165 13.64 9.79 14.88
N ALA A 166 12.32 9.95 14.95
CA ALA A 166 11.36 9.06 14.33
C ALA A 166 10.77 9.75 13.09
N HIS A 167 10.50 8.98 12.05
CA HIS A 167 10.00 9.48 10.77
C HIS A 167 8.80 8.65 10.32
N MET A 168 7.87 9.29 9.62
CA MET A 168 6.75 8.64 8.96
C MET A 168 6.64 9.22 7.56
N ALA A 169 6.91 8.41 6.54
CA ALA A 169 6.49 8.75 5.18
C ALA A 169 5.01 8.41 4.98
N GLN A 170 4.37 9.15 4.08
CA GLN A 170 2.95 9.03 3.77
C GLN A 170 2.66 9.54 2.36
N LEU A 171 1.65 8.96 1.72
CA LEU A 171 0.93 9.58 0.62
C LEU A 171 0.15 10.79 1.15
N SER A 172 0.06 11.84 0.35
CA SER A 172 -0.60 13.08 0.75
C SER A 172 -1.43 13.63 -0.41
N ALA A 173 -2.77 13.55 -0.30
CA ALA A 173 -3.64 14.10 -1.32
C ALA A 173 -3.73 15.62 -1.21
N ALA A 174 -3.28 16.32 -2.24
CA ALA A 174 -3.38 17.78 -2.32
C ALA A 174 -4.84 18.26 -2.38
N GLN A 175 -5.07 19.54 -2.08
CA GLN A 175 -6.42 20.11 -2.19
C GLN A 175 -6.92 20.11 -3.65
N GLY A 176 -8.07 19.47 -3.92
CA GLY A 176 -8.72 19.45 -5.23
C GLY A 176 -10.10 20.12 -5.23
N ASN A 177 -10.67 20.36 -6.42
CA ASN A 177 -12.04 20.89 -6.59
C ASN A 177 -13.14 19.88 -6.20
N SER A 178 -12.76 18.64 -5.92
CA SER A 178 -13.58 17.57 -5.36
C SER A 178 -12.67 16.64 -4.52
N PRO A 179 -13.23 15.75 -3.67
CA PRO A 179 -12.46 14.83 -2.84
C PRO A 179 -11.45 13.95 -3.60
N ASN A 180 -11.67 13.73 -4.91
CA ASN A 180 -10.86 12.84 -5.77
C ASN A 180 -10.04 13.62 -6.82
N ALA A 181 -10.02 14.96 -6.76
CA ALA A 181 -9.42 15.81 -7.79
C ALA A 181 -8.07 16.40 -7.38
N GLY A 182 -7.56 16.05 -6.20
CA GLY A 182 -6.21 16.40 -5.76
C GLY A 182 -5.18 15.44 -6.34
N HIS A 183 -4.01 15.96 -6.71
CA HIS A 183 -2.87 15.10 -7.02
C HIS A 183 -2.34 14.44 -5.75
N ILE A 184 -1.68 13.28 -5.88
CA ILE A 184 -1.06 12.57 -4.75
C ILE A 184 0.44 12.89 -4.69
N ASP A 185 0.87 13.38 -3.53
CA ASP A 185 2.25 13.69 -3.21
C ASP A 185 2.85 12.63 -2.30
N VAL A 186 4.19 12.56 -2.25
CA VAL A 186 4.93 11.80 -1.24
C VAL A 186 5.53 12.79 -0.25
N SER A 187 5.29 12.58 1.04
CA SER A 187 5.79 13.46 2.10
C SER A 187 6.33 12.70 3.31
N VAL A 188 7.18 13.35 4.10
CA VAL A 188 7.74 12.78 5.33
C VAL A 188 7.54 13.72 6.50
N SER A 189 6.94 13.21 7.57
CA SER A 189 6.91 13.87 8.87
C SER A 189 8.02 13.34 9.78
N THR A 190 8.48 14.19 10.70
CA THR A 190 9.55 13.87 11.65
C THR A 190 9.13 14.22 13.07
N SER A 191 9.35 13.30 13.99
CA SER A 191 9.27 13.47 15.44
C SER A 191 10.66 13.48 16.05
N THR A 192 10.84 14.35 17.06
CA THR A 192 12.08 14.48 17.84
C THR A 192 11.93 13.98 19.28
N ASP A 193 10.83 13.29 19.57
CA ASP A 193 10.46 12.83 20.92
C ASP A 193 9.93 11.38 20.92
N GLY A 194 10.44 10.57 19.99
CA GLY A 194 10.12 9.13 19.91
C GLY A 194 8.75 8.82 19.28
N GLY A 195 8.27 9.68 18.39
CA GLY A 195 7.00 9.46 17.70
C GLY A 195 5.77 9.94 18.48
N LEU A 196 5.92 10.79 19.51
CA LEU A 196 4.78 11.35 20.25
C LEU A 196 4.22 12.62 19.61
N ASN A 197 5.10 13.51 19.14
CA ASN A 197 4.72 14.75 18.46
C ASN A 197 5.42 14.86 17.10
N TRP A 198 4.63 15.22 16.09
CA TRP A 198 5.04 15.23 14.70
C TRP A 198 5.05 16.63 14.13
N LYS A 199 6.10 16.97 13.37
CA LYS A 199 6.17 18.24 12.63
C LYS A 199 5.22 18.21 11.42
N PRO A 200 4.83 19.37 10.89
CA PRO A 200 4.23 19.42 9.56
C PRO A 200 5.13 18.67 8.56
N PRO A 201 4.55 17.84 7.67
CA PRO A 201 5.34 17.03 6.76
C PRO A 201 6.06 17.89 5.74
N VAL A 202 7.24 17.41 5.33
CA VAL A 202 8.01 17.94 4.21
C VAL A 202 7.62 17.15 2.96
N THR A 203 7.05 17.83 1.96
CA THR A 203 6.77 17.23 0.65
C THR A 203 8.10 16.91 -0.05
N VAL A 204 8.30 15.64 -0.39
CA VAL A 204 9.51 15.14 -1.08
C VAL A 204 9.32 15.20 -2.59
N ALA A 205 8.15 14.79 -3.07
CA ALA A 205 7.77 14.83 -4.47
C ALA A 205 6.30 15.21 -4.61
N VAL A 206 6.00 15.93 -5.69
CA VAL A 206 4.66 16.43 -6.00
C VAL A 206 4.12 15.65 -7.19
N GLY A 207 2.95 15.02 -7.03
CA GLY A 207 2.22 14.43 -8.14
C GLY A 207 1.52 15.49 -8.99
N HIS A 208 1.02 15.08 -10.14
CA HIS A 208 0.26 15.91 -11.08
C HIS A 208 -1.04 15.28 -11.56
N ALA A 209 -1.32 14.04 -11.15
CA ALA A 209 -2.55 13.32 -11.45
C ALA A 209 -3.25 12.89 -10.16
N SER A 210 -4.59 12.92 -10.20
CA SER A 210 -5.44 12.26 -9.22
C SER A 210 -5.81 10.86 -9.70
N ILE A 211 -6.54 10.10 -8.88
CA ILE A 211 -7.07 8.81 -9.30
C ILE A 211 -8.38 9.00 -10.06
N GLY A 212 -8.42 8.56 -11.31
CA GLY A 212 -9.65 8.53 -12.09
C GLY A 212 -9.45 8.16 -13.56
N PRO A 213 -10.54 7.83 -14.28
CA PRO A 213 -10.49 7.40 -15.68
C PRO A 213 -10.05 8.50 -16.66
N SER A 214 -9.80 9.71 -16.17
CA SER A 214 -9.26 10.83 -16.95
C SER A 214 -7.97 11.39 -16.35
N ALA A 215 -7.34 10.62 -15.45
CA ALA A 215 -6.05 10.97 -14.85
C ALA A 215 -5.03 11.24 -15.95
N ASN A 216 -4.28 12.33 -15.79
CA ASN A 216 -3.27 12.75 -16.75
C ASN A 216 -2.11 13.37 -15.98
N GLY A 217 -0.91 12.84 -16.19
CA GLY A 217 0.29 13.21 -15.46
C GLY A 217 0.74 12.14 -14.47
N VAL A 218 1.44 12.58 -13.43
CA VAL A 218 2.14 11.70 -12.49
C VAL A 218 1.29 11.44 -11.25
N PHE A 219 1.00 10.18 -10.98
CA PHE A 219 0.49 9.69 -9.71
C PHE A 219 1.64 9.03 -8.94
N LEU A 220 1.81 9.38 -7.68
CA LEU A 220 2.87 8.83 -6.85
C LEU A 220 2.25 7.79 -5.93
N ASP A 221 2.82 6.58 -5.94
CA ASP A 221 2.30 5.48 -5.14
C ASP A 221 3.42 4.57 -4.65
N LYS A 222 3.10 3.98 -3.52
CA LYS A 222 3.89 3.22 -2.58
C LYS A 222 5.28 3.75 -2.28
N GLU A 223 5.31 4.73 -1.40
CA GLU A 223 6.52 5.16 -0.75
C GLU A 223 7.01 4.17 0.31
N TRP A 224 8.33 4.02 0.40
CA TRP A 224 8.97 3.24 1.45
C TRP A 224 10.23 3.92 1.99
N LEU A 225 10.21 4.21 3.30
CA LEU A 225 11.26 4.94 4.00
C LEU A 225 12.18 3.98 4.75
N VAL A 226 13.49 4.13 4.55
CA VAL A 226 14.50 3.46 5.36
C VAL A 226 15.60 4.41 5.80
N ALA A 227 16.15 4.17 6.98
CA ALA A 227 17.29 4.92 7.52
C ALA A 227 18.55 4.05 7.54
N ASP A 228 19.69 4.63 7.17
CA ASP A 228 20.99 4.03 7.42
C ASP A 228 21.35 4.16 8.91
N ASN A 229 21.13 3.08 9.63
CA ASN A 229 21.39 3.00 11.06
C ASN A 229 22.73 2.34 11.41
N TYR A 230 23.67 2.22 10.46
CA TYR A 230 24.95 1.59 10.71
C TYR A 230 26.06 2.64 10.94
N PRO A 231 26.62 2.78 12.16
CA PRO A 231 27.67 3.75 12.42
C PRO A 231 28.96 3.55 11.60
N SER A 232 29.16 2.35 11.04
CA SER A 232 30.26 2.03 10.12
C SER A 232 30.03 2.52 8.69
N SER A 233 28.78 2.83 8.31
CA SER A 233 28.46 3.34 6.99
C SER A 233 28.96 4.77 6.80
N PRO A 234 29.50 5.12 5.62
CA PRO A 234 29.81 6.52 5.29
C PRO A 234 28.55 7.40 5.21
N HIS A 235 27.36 6.80 5.13
CA HIS A 235 26.07 7.47 5.04
C HIS A 235 25.22 7.32 6.31
N TYR A 236 25.83 6.99 7.46
CA TYR A 236 25.12 6.86 8.74
C TYR A 236 24.19 8.06 8.99
N GLY A 237 22.91 7.76 9.28
CA GLY A 237 21.80 8.68 9.47
C GLY A 237 21.24 9.31 8.18
N ARG A 238 21.54 8.74 7.01
CA ARG A 238 20.86 9.08 5.76
C ARG A 238 19.52 8.37 5.70
N LEU A 239 18.47 9.11 5.35
CA LEU A 239 17.17 8.56 5.00
C LEU A 239 17.10 8.31 3.50
N TYR A 240 16.49 7.21 3.09
CA TYR A 240 16.20 6.86 1.69
C TYR A 240 14.71 6.62 1.57
N LEU A 241 14.09 7.30 0.61
CA LEU A 241 12.68 7.16 0.29
C LEU A 241 12.57 6.74 -1.17
N SER A 242 12.11 5.51 -1.42
CA SER A 242 11.70 5.08 -2.76
C SER A 242 10.20 5.23 -2.92
N TRP A 243 9.73 5.41 -4.16
CA TRP A 243 8.32 5.34 -4.52
C TRP A 243 8.16 5.01 -6.01
N ASP A 244 6.97 4.60 -6.39
CA ASP A 244 6.57 4.36 -7.77
C ASP A 244 6.06 5.66 -8.39
N GLN A 245 6.57 6.02 -9.56
CA GLN A 245 6.15 7.20 -10.30
C GLN A 245 5.26 6.77 -11.46
N ILE A 246 3.96 6.67 -11.23
CA ILE A 246 2.98 6.17 -12.19
C ILE A 246 2.56 7.30 -13.13
N GLU A 247 2.97 7.23 -14.38
CA GLU A 247 2.68 8.21 -15.43
C GLU A 247 1.48 7.75 -16.24
N LEU A 248 0.46 8.61 -16.34
CA LEU A 248 -0.81 8.31 -16.99
C LEU A 248 -1.11 9.32 -18.11
N ASP A 249 -1.57 8.85 -19.27
CA ASP A 249 -2.22 9.68 -20.31
C ASP A 249 -3.68 9.27 -20.44
N LYS A 250 -4.59 10.15 -19.99
CA LYS A 250 -6.06 9.94 -20.03
C LYS A 250 -6.49 8.60 -19.42
N GLY A 251 -5.89 8.26 -18.29
CA GLY A 251 -6.18 7.04 -17.53
C GLY A 251 -5.49 5.78 -18.04
N ALA A 252 -4.76 5.83 -19.16
CA ALA A 252 -3.91 4.73 -19.60
C ALA A 252 -2.49 4.86 -19.02
N LEU A 253 -1.89 3.74 -18.61
CA LEU A 253 -0.51 3.67 -18.18
C LEU A 253 0.43 4.04 -19.34
N ASP A 254 1.29 5.04 -19.11
CA ASP A 254 2.40 5.39 -20.00
C ASP A 254 3.67 4.65 -19.56
N ARG A 255 4.03 4.78 -18.29
CA ARG A 255 5.13 4.09 -17.60
C ARG A 255 4.99 4.24 -16.08
N SER A 256 5.62 3.37 -15.31
CA SER A 256 5.79 3.45 -13.85
C SER A 256 7.23 3.08 -13.42
N PRO A 257 8.24 3.95 -13.59
CA PRO A 257 9.54 3.72 -12.97
C PRO A 257 9.49 3.80 -11.45
N VAL A 258 10.41 3.10 -10.80
CA VAL A 258 10.73 3.34 -9.38
C VAL A 258 11.76 4.46 -9.29
N VAL A 259 11.52 5.41 -8.40
CA VAL A 259 12.43 6.53 -8.13
C VAL A 259 12.84 6.55 -6.66
N LEU A 260 13.94 7.24 -6.34
CA LEU A 260 14.42 7.42 -4.97
C LEU A 260 14.93 8.84 -4.73
N SER A 261 14.71 9.34 -3.52
CA SER A 261 15.36 10.51 -2.96
C SER A 261 15.94 10.21 -1.58
N TYR A 262 16.99 10.93 -1.19
CA TYR A 262 17.61 10.78 0.12
C TYR A 262 17.73 12.10 0.88
N SER A 263 17.82 12.00 2.21
CA SER A 263 18.02 13.13 3.12
C SER A 263 19.20 12.87 4.06
N ASP A 264 20.07 13.88 4.22
CA ASP A 264 21.23 13.84 5.13
C ASP A 264 21.01 14.67 6.42
N ASP A 265 19.82 15.26 6.59
CA ASP A 265 19.54 16.26 7.63
C ASP A 265 18.30 15.93 8.47
N ALA A 266 18.01 14.63 8.61
CA ALA A 266 16.86 14.06 9.31
C ALA A 266 15.52 14.51 8.69
N GLY A 267 15.41 14.39 7.37
CA GLY A 267 14.17 14.61 6.62
C GLY A 267 13.78 16.07 6.40
N LYS A 268 14.68 17.03 6.66
CA LYS A 268 14.38 18.47 6.48
C LYS A 268 14.49 18.89 5.02
N SER A 269 15.43 18.32 4.30
CA SER A 269 15.60 18.50 2.87
C SER A 269 15.96 17.18 2.19
N TRP A 270 15.63 17.09 0.91
CA TRP A 270 15.70 15.88 0.13
C TRP A 270 16.45 16.14 -1.17
N SER A 271 17.20 15.15 -1.65
CA SER A 271 17.86 15.20 -2.94
C SER A 271 16.83 15.30 -4.08
N ARG A 272 17.29 15.67 -5.27
CA ARG A 272 16.46 15.48 -6.46
C ARG A 272 16.16 13.98 -6.62
N PRO A 273 14.92 13.57 -6.92
CA PRO A 273 14.61 12.18 -7.21
C PRO A 273 15.44 11.67 -8.39
N VAL A 274 15.85 10.40 -8.30
CA VAL A 274 16.54 9.67 -9.37
C VAL A 274 15.75 8.41 -9.68
N GLU A 275 15.61 8.09 -10.97
CA GLU A 275 15.05 6.81 -11.40
C GLU A 275 16.05 5.69 -11.12
N ILE A 276 15.56 4.62 -10.49
CA ILE A 276 16.39 3.50 -10.01
C ILE A 276 16.02 2.16 -10.61
N SER A 277 14.83 2.01 -11.22
CA SER A 277 14.39 0.72 -11.75
C SER A 277 15.25 0.22 -12.91
N GLY A 278 15.94 1.11 -13.63
CA GLY A 278 17.06 0.78 -14.50
C GLY A 278 16.65 0.06 -15.78
N SER A 279 17.58 -0.72 -16.36
CA SER A 279 17.32 -1.49 -17.58
C SER A 279 17.95 -2.89 -17.57
N ASN A 280 17.20 -3.86 -18.07
CA ASN A 280 17.65 -5.23 -18.27
C ASN A 280 16.96 -5.84 -19.51
N PRO A 281 17.70 -6.06 -20.62
CA PRO A 281 17.10 -6.52 -21.88
C PRO A 281 16.70 -8.01 -21.89
N VAL A 282 17.03 -8.77 -20.84
CA VAL A 282 16.60 -10.16 -20.69
C VAL A 282 15.23 -10.24 -20.04
N TYR A 283 15.01 -9.40 -19.02
CA TYR A 283 13.86 -9.49 -18.13
C TYR A 283 12.84 -8.36 -18.34
N CYS A 284 13.22 -7.25 -18.96
CA CYS A 284 12.31 -6.14 -19.29
C CYS A 284 12.21 -6.03 -20.82
N THR A 285 11.30 -6.82 -21.37
CA THR A 285 11.26 -7.19 -22.80
C THR A 285 9.99 -6.74 -23.52
N ALA A 286 9.00 -6.26 -22.79
CA ALA A 286 7.75 -5.74 -23.33
C ALA A 286 7.27 -4.49 -22.57
N ASN A 287 6.22 -3.84 -23.08
CA ASN A 287 5.59 -2.68 -22.46
C ASN A 287 4.06 -2.78 -22.64
N GLN A 288 3.31 -2.53 -21.57
CA GLN A 288 1.91 -2.14 -21.56
C GLN A 288 1.71 -0.74 -22.16
N GLY A 289 2.59 0.19 -21.80
CA GLY A 289 2.59 1.56 -22.28
C GLY A 289 3.20 1.73 -23.67
N PRO A 290 3.33 2.98 -24.16
CA PRO A 290 4.10 3.28 -25.36
C PRO A 290 5.51 2.69 -25.28
N VAL A 291 6.05 2.27 -26.43
CA VAL A 291 7.38 1.63 -26.47
C VAL A 291 8.45 2.60 -25.95
N GLY A 292 8.93 2.35 -24.73
CA GLY A 292 10.05 3.04 -24.10
C GLY A 292 11.42 2.63 -24.66
N PRO A 293 12.52 3.11 -24.05
CA PRO A 293 13.85 2.65 -24.39
C PRO A 293 13.97 1.12 -24.28
N PRO A 294 14.60 0.43 -25.25
CA PRO A 294 14.75 -1.03 -25.18
C PRO A 294 15.40 -1.49 -23.87
N GLY A 295 14.73 -2.40 -23.18
CA GLY A 295 15.22 -2.95 -21.91
C GLY A 295 14.90 -2.13 -20.67
N ALA A 296 14.21 -0.99 -20.77
CA ALA A 296 13.80 -0.22 -19.60
C ALA A 296 12.86 -1.06 -18.70
N CYS A 297 13.09 -1.03 -17.39
CA CYS A 297 12.25 -1.70 -16.41
C CYS A 297 11.32 -0.68 -15.73
N ASP A 298 10.54 0.02 -16.54
CA ASP A 298 9.71 1.15 -16.15
C ASP A 298 8.22 0.86 -16.20
N GLU A 299 7.80 -0.39 -15.97
CA GLU A 299 6.43 -0.75 -15.55
C GLU A 299 6.53 -1.52 -14.23
N SER A 300 6.92 -0.78 -13.20
CA SER A 300 7.32 -1.29 -11.89
C SER A 300 6.48 -0.68 -10.78
N PHE A 301 6.23 -1.46 -9.72
CA PHE A 301 5.37 -1.08 -8.62
C PHE A 301 5.86 -1.66 -7.28
N PHE A 302 5.27 -1.18 -6.18
CA PHE A 302 5.45 -1.64 -4.81
C PHE A 302 6.93 -1.71 -4.37
N SER A 303 7.64 -0.58 -4.47
CA SER A 303 9.03 -0.52 -4.05
C SER A 303 9.23 -0.70 -2.53
N TYR A 304 10.15 -1.59 -2.13
CA TYR A 304 10.62 -1.75 -0.74
C TYR A 304 12.14 -1.72 -0.66
N GLY A 305 12.67 -0.80 0.15
CA GLY A 305 14.10 -0.64 0.39
C GLY A 305 14.58 -1.24 1.71
N ALA A 306 15.88 -1.51 1.81
CA ALA A 306 16.60 -1.78 3.04
C ALA A 306 18.09 -1.40 2.94
N VAL A 307 18.71 -1.07 4.07
CA VAL A 307 20.14 -0.73 4.15
C VAL A 307 20.93 -1.91 4.74
N ARG A 308 22.06 -2.22 4.11
CA ARG A 308 22.99 -3.27 4.56
C ARG A 308 24.03 -2.72 5.53
N PRO A 309 24.65 -3.57 6.37
CA PRO A 309 25.64 -3.14 7.36
C PRO A 309 26.87 -2.41 6.80
N ASN A 310 27.16 -2.60 5.50
CA ASN A 310 28.24 -1.92 4.80
C ASN A 310 27.83 -0.56 4.19
N GLY A 311 26.58 -0.14 4.34
CA GLY A 311 26.03 1.10 3.78
C GLY A 311 25.43 0.94 2.37
N ASP A 312 25.43 -0.27 1.79
CA ASP A 312 24.73 -0.51 0.53
C ASP A 312 23.22 -0.41 0.74
N VAL A 313 22.51 0.15 -0.25
CA VAL A 313 21.05 0.21 -0.25
C VAL A 313 20.54 -0.76 -1.30
N VAL A 314 19.62 -1.65 -0.92
CA VAL A 314 18.94 -2.56 -1.85
C VAL A 314 17.48 -2.17 -1.91
N VAL A 315 16.94 -2.01 -3.11
CA VAL A 315 15.51 -1.77 -3.34
C VAL A 315 14.97 -2.88 -4.22
N GLY A 316 13.88 -3.52 -3.77
CA GLY A 316 13.12 -4.49 -4.53
C GLY A 316 11.78 -3.91 -4.98
N PHE A 317 11.29 -4.36 -6.11
CA PHE A 317 10.01 -3.95 -6.70
C PHE A 317 9.49 -5.05 -7.61
N ILE A 318 8.18 -5.04 -7.87
CA ILE A 318 7.60 -5.86 -8.94
C ILE A 318 7.71 -5.14 -10.27
N ASN A 319 7.76 -5.90 -11.35
CA ASN A 319 7.80 -5.40 -12.72
C ASN A 319 6.96 -6.31 -13.63
N GLN A 320 6.32 -5.77 -14.67
CA GLN A 320 5.39 -6.53 -15.52
C GLN A 320 5.92 -6.85 -16.93
N GLN A 321 7.19 -6.58 -17.22
CA GLN A 321 7.73 -6.51 -18.58
C GLN A 321 8.40 -7.80 -19.07
N HIS A 322 8.30 -8.91 -18.34
CA HIS A 322 8.95 -10.17 -18.72
C HIS A 322 8.05 -11.02 -19.61
N ALA A 323 8.01 -10.72 -20.92
CA ALA A 323 7.14 -11.43 -21.85
C ALA A 323 7.43 -12.92 -22.07
N ALA A 324 8.56 -13.43 -21.55
CA ALA A 324 8.84 -14.86 -21.55
C ALA A 324 8.23 -15.61 -20.36
N ALA A 325 7.81 -14.89 -19.31
CA ALA A 325 7.02 -15.44 -18.21
C ALA A 325 5.55 -15.63 -18.64
N TRP A 326 5.00 -14.65 -19.37
CA TRP A 326 3.59 -14.61 -19.76
C TRP A 326 3.06 -15.91 -20.38
N GLU A 327 2.05 -16.48 -19.74
CA GLU A 327 1.37 -17.70 -20.18
C GLU A 327 0.54 -17.50 -21.46
N VAL A 328 -0.15 -16.36 -21.55
CA VAL A 328 -0.87 -15.94 -22.75
C VAL A 328 -0.41 -14.56 -23.23
N PRO A 329 -0.45 -14.29 -24.55
CA PRO A 329 -0.02 -12.99 -25.07
C PRO A 329 -0.80 -11.82 -24.45
N ASN A 330 -0.08 -10.88 -23.85
CA ASN A 330 -0.59 -9.68 -23.17
C ASN A 330 -1.29 -9.93 -21.81
N GLU A 331 -1.04 -11.08 -21.18
CA GLU A 331 -1.26 -11.24 -19.75
C GLU A 331 0.05 -10.95 -19.03
N PHE A 332 0.11 -9.78 -18.42
CA PHE A 332 1.33 -9.24 -17.85
C PHE A 332 1.54 -9.79 -16.44
N GLU A 333 2.28 -10.90 -16.34
CA GLU A 333 2.76 -11.44 -15.07
C GLU A 333 3.82 -10.54 -14.44
N ASN A 334 3.79 -10.45 -13.12
CA ASN A 334 4.84 -9.78 -12.39
C ASN A 334 6.07 -10.70 -12.24
N GLN A 335 7.21 -10.04 -12.19
CA GLN A 335 8.47 -10.57 -11.71
C GLN A 335 8.96 -9.70 -10.56
N ILE A 336 9.81 -10.25 -9.69
CA ILE A 336 10.49 -9.50 -8.65
C ILE A 336 11.88 -9.13 -9.15
N LEU A 337 12.19 -7.84 -9.14
CA LEU A 337 13.49 -7.28 -9.49
C LEU A 337 14.11 -6.57 -8.27
N THR A 338 15.44 -6.52 -8.23
CA THR A 338 16.19 -5.79 -7.22
C THR A 338 17.30 -4.95 -7.81
N VAL A 339 17.52 -3.76 -7.26
CA VAL A 339 18.63 -2.85 -7.61
C VAL A 339 19.41 -2.49 -6.36
N THR A 340 20.71 -2.28 -6.51
CA THR A 340 21.60 -1.95 -5.40
C THR A 340 22.38 -0.67 -5.67
N SER A 341 22.54 0.15 -4.63
CA SER A 341 23.45 1.30 -4.63
C SER A 341 24.59 1.06 -3.65
N HIS A 342 25.81 1.37 -4.10
CA HIS A 342 27.05 1.23 -3.32
C HIS A 342 27.65 2.58 -2.89
N ASP A 343 26.98 3.69 -3.21
CA ASP A 343 27.47 5.06 -3.00
C ASP A 343 26.41 5.96 -2.34
N GLY A 344 25.51 5.33 -1.59
CA GLY A 344 24.48 6.01 -0.82
C GLY A 344 23.38 6.62 -1.70
N GLY A 345 22.94 5.90 -2.74
CA GLY A 345 21.80 6.26 -3.57
C GLY A 345 22.13 7.21 -4.72
N VAL A 346 23.40 7.39 -5.08
CA VAL A 346 23.82 8.26 -6.19
C VAL A 346 23.82 7.50 -7.51
N THR A 347 24.33 6.28 -7.53
CA THR A 347 24.29 5.37 -8.68
C THR A 347 23.73 4.00 -8.28
N TRP A 348 23.19 3.29 -9.28
CA TRP A 348 22.46 2.05 -9.11
C TRP A 348 22.94 1.00 -10.11
N THR A 349 22.93 -0.26 -9.69
CA THR A 349 23.13 -1.40 -10.58
C THR A 349 21.99 -1.52 -11.58
N ASN A 350 22.20 -2.28 -12.66
CA ASN A 350 21.07 -2.79 -13.42
C ASN A 350 20.21 -3.73 -12.53
N PRO A 351 18.90 -3.85 -12.80
CA PRO A 351 18.03 -4.73 -12.03
C PRO A 351 18.41 -6.19 -12.20
N VAL A 352 18.42 -6.89 -11.08
CA VAL A 352 18.68 -8.32 -10.94
C VAL A 352 17.36 -9.03 -10.70
N HIS A 353 17.07 -10.01 -11.53
CA HIS A 353 15.88 -10.87 -11.41
C HIS A 353 15.97 -11.77 -10.19
N VAL A 354 14.84 -11.93 -9.50
CA VAL A 354 14.66 -12.83 -8.37
C VAL A 354 13.79 -14.01 -8.78
N GLU A 355 12.58 -13.76 -9.27
CA GLU A 355 11.54 -14.76 -9.54
C GLU A 355 10.46 -14.19 -10.45
N ASP A 356 9.89 -15.02 -11.33
CA ASP A 356 8.64 -14.78 -12.07
C ASP A 356 7.48 -15.39 -11.28
N LEU A 357 6.30 -14.75 -11.26
CA LEU A 357 5.23 -15.08 -10.32
C LEU A 357 3.97 -15.61 -11.01
N GLU A 358 3.38 -16.66 -10.43
CA GLU A 358 1.97 -17.04 -10.68
C GLU A 358 1.11 -16.14 -9.78
N ASP A 359 0.60 -15.03 -10.33
CA ASP A 359 0.18 -13.90 -9.53
C ASP A 359 -1.19 -13.33 -9.86
N GLY A 360 -1.71 -12.50 -8.95
CA GLY A 360 -3.01 -11.87 -9.18
C GLY A 360 -2.99 -10.79 -10.26
N GLY A 361 -1.88 -10.54 -10.93
CA GLY A 361 -1.60 -9.30 -11.65
C GLY A 361 -1.65 -8.09 -10.72
N THR A 362 -0.98 -7.00 -11.12
CA THR A 362 -1.25 -5.69 -10.48
C THR A 362 -2.44 -5.03 -11.18
N GLU A 363 -2.55 -5.24 -12.50
CA GLU A 363 -3.54 -4.65 -13.41
C GLU A 363 -3.72 -5.52 -14.67
N GLY A 364 -4.61 -6.52 -14.62
CA GLY A 364 -4.97 -7.34 -15.79
C GLY A 364 -6.42 -7.08 -16.23
N VAL A 365 -6.67 -7.04 -17.54
CA VAL A 365 -8.05 -7.16 -18.09
C VAL A 365 -8.53 -8.62 -18.01
N VAL A 366 -7.58 -9.55 -17.94
CA VAL A 366 -7.78 -10.99 -17.77
C VAL A 366 -6.96 -11.40 -16.56
N PHE A 367 -7.58 -12.14 -15.65
CA PHE A 367 -6.91 -12.80 -14.55
C PHE A 367 -7.04 -14.30 -14.80
N SER A 368 -5.94 -14.96 -15.18
CA SER A 368 -5.92 -16.41 -15.40
C SER A 368 -5.29 -17.20 -14.26
N ASP A 369 -4.60 -16.50 -13.35
CA ASP A 369 -3.98 -17.08 -12.16
C ASP A 369 -4.82 -16.92 -10.91
N TYR A 370 -5.57 -15.82 -10.77
CA TYR A 370 -6.42 -15.52 -9.60
C TYR A 370 -7.85 -15.21 -10.02
N PRO A 371 -8.86 -15.56 -9.20
CA PRO A 371 -10.22 -15.11 -9.46
C PRO A 371 -10.30 -13.59 -9.32
N ALA A 372 -11.23 -12.97 -10.04
CA ALA A 372 -11.53 -11.55 -9.92
C ALA A 372 -12.70 -11.33 -8.94
N ASN A 373 -12.58 -10.34 -8.05
CA ASN A 373 -13.66 -9.88 -7.19
C ASN A 373 -14.68 -9.02 -7.95
N VAL A 374 -15.72 -8.56 -7.26
CA VAL A 374 -16.77 -7.65 -7.78
C VAL A 374 -16.25 -6.32 -8.37
N ASP A 375 -15.00 -5.95 -8.06
CA ASP A 375 -14.36 -4.75 -8.56
C ASP A 375 -13.36 -5.03 -9.69
N GLY A 376 -13.29 -6.27 -10.18
CA GLY A 376 -12.35 -6.66 -11.24
C GLY A 376 -10.90 -6.61 -10.78
N ARG A 377 -10.63 -7.06 -9.55
CA ARG A 377 -9.30 -7.18 -8.96
C ARG A 377 -9.06 -8.62 -8.53
N ALA A 378 -7.82 -9.10 -8.61
CA ALA A 378 -7.49 -10.40 -8.06
C ALA A 378 -7.86 -10.51 -6.58
N THR A 379 -8.44 -11.65 -6.23
CA THR A 379 -8.87 -12.01 -4.88
C THR A 379 -8.51 -13.46 -4.60
N GLN A 380 -8.57 -13.85 -3.33
CA GLN A 380 -8.48 -15.26 -2.93
C GLN A 380 -9.81 -15.97 -3.20
N THR A 381 -9.76 -17.28 -3.46
CA THR A 381 -10.97 -18.09 -3.68
C THR A 381 -11.87 -18.02 -2.45
N GLY A 382 -13.13 -17.65 -2.67
CA GLY A 382 -14.11 -17.52 -1.59
C GLY A 382 -14.03 -16.20 -0.82
N PHE A 383 -13.22 -15.24 -1.29
CA PHE A 383 -13.12 -13.88 -0.75
C PHE A 383 -13.38 -12.82 -1.82
N GLU A 384 -13.65 -11.59 -1.40
CA GLU A 384 -13.82 -10.43 -2.29
C GLU A 384 -12.74 -9.36 -2.09
N PHE A 385 -11.84 -9.50 -1.10
CA PHE A 385 -10.82 -8.49 -0.87
C PHE A 385 -9.75 -8.58 -1.94
N ARG A 386 -9.26 -7.43 -2.42
CA ARG A 386 -8.11 -7.45 -3.32
C ARG A 386 -6.88 -8.04 -2.65
N THR A 387 -6.10 -8.82 -3.38
CA THR A 387 -4.85 -9.41 -2.92
C THR A 387 -3.73 -9.14 -3.94
N GLY A 388 -2.48 -9.26 -3.50
CA GLY A 388 -1.30 -9.19 -4.36
C GLY A 388 -0.24 -10.21 -3.92
N SER A 389 0.71 -10.49 -4.81
CA SER A 389 1.74 -11.51 -4.58
C SER A 389 2.97 -10.98 -3.87
N TRP A 390 3.36 -9.73 -4.11
CA TRP A 390 4.59 -9.17 -3.52
C TRP A 390 4.41 -8.77 -2.05
N GLY A 391 5.30 -9.26 -1.19
CA GLY A 391 5.34 -8.91 0.23
C GLY A 391 6.23 -7.70 0.49
N ASN A 392 7.50 -7.98 0.84
CA ASN A 392 8.53 -6.97 1.04
C ASN A 392 9.96 -7.55 0.91
N LEU A 393 10.94 -6.67 1.06
CA LEU A 393 12.35 -7.00 1.23
C LEU A 393 12.84 -6.58 2.62
N ASN A 394 13.74 -7.36 3.23
CA ASN A 394 14.41 -7.00 4.48
C ASN A 394 15.88 -7.43 4.50
N VAL A 395 16.71 -6.69 5.23
CA VAL A 395 18.12 -7.05 5.47
C VAL A 395 18.30 -7.43 6.93
N ASP A 396 18.97 -8.56 7.17
CA ASP A 396 19.47 -8.90 8.50
C ASP A 396 20.60 -7.93 8.88
N PRO A 397 20.40 -7.07 9.91
CA PRO A 397 21.38 -6.06 10.28
C PRO A 397 22.68 -6.63 10.89
N VAL A 398 22.72 -7.93 11.17
CA VAL A 398 23.90 -8.60 11.74
C VAL A 398 24.67 -9.36 10.66
N THR A 399 23.97 -10.11 9.80
CA THR A 399 24.63 -10.94 8.77
C THR A 399 24.79 -10.22 7.43
N GLY A 400 23.97 -9.20 7.16
CA GLY A 400 23.93 -8.49 5.89
C GLY A 400 23.30 -9.28 4.74
N ASN A 401 22.67 -10.42 5.04
CA ASN A 401 21.84 -11.17 4.11
C ASN A 401 20.58 -10.38 3.78
N VAL A 402 20.15 -10.48 2.53
CA VAL A 402 18.94 -9.85 2.02
C VAL A 402 17.89 -10.93 1.79
N TYR A 403 16.66 -10.70 2.24
CA TYR A 403 15.55 -11.62 2.09
C TYR A 403 14.40 -10.90 1.37
N VAL A 404 13.77 -11.62 0.45
CA VAL A 404 12.55 -11.18 -0.24
C VAL A 404 11.48 -12.24 -0.05
N VAL A 405 10.24 -11.81 0.11
CA VAL A 405 9.10 -12.71 0.37
C VAL A 405 7.93 -12.34 -0.52
N TRP A 406 7.20 -13.36 -0.97
CA TRP A 406 6.01 -13.22 -1.81
C TRP A 406 5.06 -14.39 -1.58
N THR A 407 3.82 -14.23 -2.02
CA THR A 407 2.85 -15.31 -2.21
C THR A 407 2.71 -15.62 -3.67
N ASP A 408 2.34 -16.85 -3.98
CA ASP A 408 2.31 -17.32 -5.36
C ASP A 408 1.29 -18.46 -5.50
N ASN A 409 0.57 -18.48 -6.61
CA ASN A 409 -0.50 -19.44 -6.88
C ASN A 409 -0.07 -20.68 -7.68
N ARG A 410 1.23 -20.98 -7.77
CA ARG A 410 1.76 -22.17 -8.47
C ARG A 410 1.24 -23.54 -8.02
N ASP A 411 0.57 -23.62 -6.87
CA ASP A 411 -0.07 -24.87 -6.42
C ASP A 411 -1.59 -24.89 -6.68
N GLY A 412 -2.16 -23.76 -7.09
CA GLY A 412 -3.57 -23.60 -7.42
C GLY A 412 -3.91 -24.12 -8.81
N LEU A 413 -5.14 -23.85 -9.22
CA LEU A 413 -5.54 -23.93 -10.62
C LEU A 413 -5.33 -22.53 -11.23
N HIS A 414 -4.22 -22.35 -11.94
CA HIS A 414 -3.82 -21.14 -12.65
C HIS A 414 -3.77 -21.39 -14.19
N ASP A 415 -3.40 -20.42 -15.00
CA ASP A 415 -3.43 -20.44 -16.49
C ASP A 415 -4.80 -20.77 -17.11
N VAL A 416 -5.90 -20.50 -16.41
CA VAL A 416 -7.24 -20.89 -16.88
C VAL A 416 -8.24 -19.73 -16.81
N PRO A 417 -9.32 -19.77 -17.61
CA PRO A 417 -10.35 -18.72 -17.54
C PRO A 417 -11.13 -18.66 -16.22
N ASN A 418 -11.01 -19.67 -15.35
CA ASN A 418 -11.69 -19.75 -14.05
C ASN A 418 -10.71 -20.31 -13.01
N PRO A 419 -9.74 -19.50 -12.58
CA PRO A 419 -8.72 -19.95 -11.64
C PRO A 419 -9.28 -20.22 -10.25
N VAL A 420 -8.55 -21.04 -9.50
CA VAL A 420 -8.79 -21.35 -8.09
C VAL A 420 -7.45 -21.27 -7.37
N THR A 421 -7.42 -20.50 -6.30
CA THR A 421 -6.22 -20.25 -5.51
C THR A 421 -5.87 -21.42 -4.58
N ASP A 422 -4.56 -21.74 -4.50
CA ASP A 422 -3.86 -22.44 -3.41
C ASP A 422 -2.53 -21.70 -3.20
N THR A 423 -2.66 -20.50 -2.65
CA THR A 423 -1.56 -19.57 -2.50
C THR A 423 -0.67 -19.94 -1.33
N ASN A 424 0.64 -20.00 -1.58
CA ASN A 424 1.63 -20.28 -0.56
C ASN A 424 2.71 -19.19 -0.50
N VAL A 425 3.35 -19.05 0.66
CA VAL A 425 4.40 -18.08 0.89
C VAL A 425 5.75 -18.68 0.50
N PHE A 426 6.54 -17.90 -0.23
CA PHE A 426 7.87 -18.22 -0.71
C PHE A 426 8.85 -17.12 -0.34
N MET A 427 10.13 -17.48 -0.27
CA MET A 427 11.22 -16.58 0.06
C MET A 427 12.43 -16.86 -0.81
N SER A 428 13.23 -15.84 -1.11
CA SER A 428 14.58 -16.01 -1.64
C SER A 428 15.57 -15.22 -0.79
N VAL A 429 16.81 -15.69 -0.75
CA VAL A 429 17.89 -15.06 0.03
C VAL A 429 19.08 -14.74 -0.87
N SER A 430 19.58 -13.51 -0.71
CA SER A 430 20.87 -13.10 -1.24
C SER A 430 21.90 -13.00 -0.12
N THR A 431 22.99 -13.74 -0.26
CA THR A 431 24.15 -13.71 0.67
C THR A 431 25.31 -12.86 0.15
N ASN A 432 25.15 -12.26 -1.03
CA ASN A 432 26.16 -11.45 -1.70
C ASN A 432 25.66 -10.05 -2.07
N GLY A 433 24.65 -9.55 -1.33
CA GLY A 433 24.21 -8.16 -1.42
C GLY A 433 23.36 -7.83 -2.64
N GLY A 434 22.46 -8.74 -3.04
CA GLY A 434 21.54 -8.54 -4.16
C GLY A 434 22.13 -8.89 -5.54
N VAL A 435 23.40 -9.31 -5.61
CA VAL A 435 24.04 -9.69 -6.88
C VAL A 435 23.45 -10.97 -7.46
N SER A 436 23.07 -11.92 -6.61
CA SER A 436 22.34 -13.12 -7.00
C SER A 436 21.44 -13.61 -5.88
N TRP A 437 20.43 -14.39 -6.24
CA TRP A 437 19.40 -14.92 -5.35
C TRP A 437 19.41 -16.45 -5.34
N SER A 438 18.97 -17.05 -4.24
CA SER A 438 18.74 -18.49 -4.18
C SER A 438 17.55 -18.87 -5.07
N ALA A 439 17.42 -20.16 -5.39
CA ALA A 439 16.13 -20.68 -5.83
C ALA A 439 15.04 -20.39 -4.76
N PRO A 440 13.77 -20.27 -5.16
CA PRO A 440 12.65 -20.11 -4.23
C PRO A 440 12.67 -21.15 -3.11
N ILE A 441 12.54 -20.65 -1.89
CA ILE A 441 12.40 -21.44 -0.68
C ILE A 441 10.93 -21.37 -0.28
N ARG A 442 10.26 -22.52 -0.29
CA ARG A 442 8.89 -22.64 0.19
C ARG A 442 8.83 -22.42 1.70
N VAL A 443 8.04 -21.44 2.14
CA VAL A 443 7.83 -21.11 3.56
C VAL A 443 6.58 -21.80 4.09
N THR A 444 5.49 -21.86 3.33
CA THR A 444 4.24 -22.52 3.74
C THR A 444 3.81 -23.64 2.79
N SER A 445 2.88 -24.48 3.25
CA SER A 445 2.29 -25.57 2.49
C SER A 445 0.86 -25.85 2.97
N GLY A 446 0.11 -26.66 2.22
CA GLY A 446 -1.26 -27.08 2.58
C GLY A 446 -2.30 -26.22 1.87
N ALA A 447 -3.56 -26.68 1.89
CA ALA A 447 -4.60 -26.22 0.96
C ALA A 447 -5.33 -24.92 1.35
N SER A 448 -5.02 -24.31 2.49
CA SER A 448 -5.54 -22.98 2.86
C SER A 448 -4.79 -21.91 2.08
N ASP A 449 -5.47 -20.86 1.62
CA ASP A 449 -4.80 -19.71 1.00
C ASP A 449 -4.00 -18.90 2.02
N LYS A 450 -2.89 -18.28 1.56
CA LYS A 450 -2.04 -17.38 2.35
C LYS A 450 -1.76 -16.10 1.56
N TRP A 451 -1.79 -14.97 2.26
CA TRP A 451 -1.61 -13.65 1.64
C TRP A 451 -0.90 -12.67 2.57
N PHE A 452 -0.49 -11.54 1.99
CA PHE A 452 0.25 -10.45 2.64
C PHE A 452 1.43 -10.92 3.49
N PRO A 453 2.41 -11.64 2.90
CA PRO A 453 3.58 -12.03 3.64
C PRO A 453 4.46 -10.82 3.96
N PHE A 454 5.12 -10.84 5.13
CA PHE A 454 6.07 -9.80 5.51
C PHE A 454 7.27 -10.41 6.24
N VAL A 455 8.49 -10.17 5.74
CA VAL A 455 9.74 -10.72 6.25
C VAL A 455 10.50 -9.72 7.10
N ALA A 456 11.07 -10.21 8.20
CA ALA A 456 12.10 -9.53 8.99
C ALA A 456 13.20 -10.51 9.39
N ALA A 457 14.44 -10.05 9.48
CA ALA A 457 15.56 -10.89 9.88
C ALA A 457 16.49 -10.20 10.89
N ARG A 458 17.08 -10.99 11.79
CA ARG A 458 18.11 -10.53 12.71
C ARG A 458 18.98 -11.67 13.22
N GLY A 459 20.30 -11.54 13.09
CA GLY A 459 21.26 -12.46 13.70
C GLY A 459 21.15 -13.89 13.20
N GLY A 460 20.80 -14.10 11.94
CA GLY A 460 20.56 -15.41 11.33
C GLY A 460 19.18 -16.02 11.64
N ARG A 461 18.34 -15.33 12.42
CA ARG A 461 16.92 -15.65 12.55
C ARG A 461 16.13 -14.90 11.48
N VAL A 462 15.24 -15.61 10.80
CA VAL A 462 14.30 -15.04 9.81
C VAL A 462 12.89 -15.32 10.29
N GLY A 463 12.03 -14.31 10.24
CA GLY A 463 10.61 -14.41 10.54
C GLY A 463 9.82 -13.98 9.31
N VAL A 464 8.74 -14.70 9.01
CA VAL A 464 7.79 -14.37 7.95
C VAL A 464 6.40 -14.37 8.56
N ALA A 465 5.81 -13.19 8.69
CA ALA A 465 4.39 -13.04 9.03
C ALA A 465 3.55 -13.23 7.78
N TYR A 466 2.34 -13.77 7.91
CA TYR A 466 1.39 -13.91 6.81
C TYR A 466 -0.03 -14.09 7.37
N GLN A 467 -1.03 -13.77 6.57
CA GLN A 467 -2.43 -14.13 6.86
C GLN A 467 -2.76 -15.46 6.16
N GLU A 468 -3.63 -16.25 6.79
CA GLU A 468 -4.03 -17.57 6.29
C GLU A 468 -5.53 -17.78 6.47
N GLU A 469 -6.16 -18.41 5.48
CA GLU A 469 -7.56 -18.78 5.52
C GLU A 469 -7.86 -19.71 6.72
N ALA A 470 -8.92 -19.38 7.46
CA ALA A 470 -9.43 -20.17 8.58
C ALA A 470 -10.86 -20.75 8.31
N GLY A 471 -11.32 -20.66 7.06
CA GLY A 471 -12.58 -21.18 6.54
C GLY A 471 -13.73 -20.17 6.63
N ALA A 472 -14.76 -20.36 5.79
CA ALA A 472 -15.98 -19.54 5.77
C ALA A 472 -15.74 -18.00 5.67
N GLY A 473 -14.74 -17.59 4.88
CA GLY A 473 -14.36 -16.18 4.72
C GLY A 473 -13.70 -15.56 5.94
N THR A 474 -13.12 -16.40 6.80
CA THR A 474 -12.36 -15.97 7.98
C THR A 474 -10.87 -16.23 7.80
N TYR A 475 -10.04 -15.52 8.55
CA TYR A 475 -8.59 -15.66 8.50
C TYR A 475 -7.93 -15.49 9.86
N VAL A 476 -6.69 -15.97 9.96
CA VAL A 476 -5.79 -15.80 11.10
C VAL A 476 -4.44 -15.23 10.67
N THR A 477 -3.72 -14.64 11.60
CA THR A 477 -2.35 -14.15 11.38
C THR A 477 -1.36 -15.13 11.96
N ASN A 478 -0.39 -15.55 11.15
CA ASN A 478 0.65 -16.52 11.52
C ASN A 478 2.05 -15.92 11.43
N LEU A 479 3.00 -16.60 12.08
CA LEU A 479 4.43 -16.35 12.00
C LEU A 479 5.16 -17.68 11.73
N ALA A 480 5.89 -17.74 10.62
CA ALA A 480 6.91 -18.75 10.38
C ALA A 480 8.27 -18.20 10.83
N THR A 481 9.06 -18.99 11.56
CA THR A 481 10.42 -18.63 11.99
C THR A 481 11.43 -19.68 11.54
N SER A 482 12.56 -19.22 11.00
CA SER A 482 13.72 -20.03 10.67
C SER A 482 14.97 -19.54 11.40
N THR A 483 15.89 -20.46 11.71
CA THR A 483 17.22 -20.17 12.29
C THR A 483 18.36 -20.66 11.40
N ASN A 484 18.03 -21.07 10.17
CA ASN A 484 18.95 -21.67 9.20
C ASN A 484 18.66 -21.18 7.78
N ASN A 485 18.40 -19.87 7.63
CA ASN A 485 18.15 -19.20 6.35
C ASN A 485 17.04 -19.85 5.50
N GLY A 486 15.97 -20.30 6.14
CA GLY A 486 14.81 -20.87 5.46
C GLY A 486 14.91 -22.37 5.15
N ALA A 487 15.99 -23.06 5.54
CA ALA A 487 16.09 -24.51 5.31
C ALA A 487 15.06 -25.32 6.12
N SER A 488 14.59 -24.78 7.25
CA SER A 488 13.47 -25.33 8.01
C SER A 488 12.72 -24.23 8.77
N TRP A 489 11.44 -24.47 9.04
CA TRP A 489 10.52 -23.49 9.65
C TRP A 489 9.81 -24.06 10.87
N SER A 490 9.54 -23.19 11.84
CA SER A 490 8.59 -23.39 12.94
C SER A 490 7.42 -22.43 12.75
N TYR A 491 6.20 -22.89 12.97
CA TYR A 491 4.98 -22.11 12.73
C TYR A 491 4.23 -21.81 14.01
N GLN A 492 3.62 -20.63 14.08
CA GLN A 492 2.78 -20.21 15.18
C GLN A 492 1.64 -19.34 14.68
N THR A 493 0.41 -19.65 15.08
CA THR A 493 -0.71 -18.70 14.98
C THR A 493 -0.56 -17.61 16.03
N VAL A 494 -0.47 -16.37 15.56
CA VAL A 494 -0.21 -15.17 16.37
C VAL A 494 -1.52 -14.53 16.81
N SER A 495 -2.53 -14.48 15.93
CA SER A 495 -3.86 -14.03 16.33
C SER A 495 -4.49 -15.05 17.30
N ASN A 496 -5.13 -14.56 18.35
CA ASN A 496 -5.83 -15.41 19.33
C ASN A 496 -7.35 -15.49 19.06
N ALA A 497 -7.82 -14.91 17.96
CA ALA A 497 -9.15 -15.06 17.40
C ALA A 497 -9.08 -14.97 15.87
N VAL A 498 -10.17 -15.37 15.21
CA VAL A 498 -10.33 -15.25 13.77
C VAL A 498 -10.87 -13.86 13.39
N SER A 499 -10.35 -13.32 12.31
CA SER A 499 -10.91 -12.18 11.60
C SER A 499 -11.97 -12.67 10.61
N ASP A 500 -13.05 -11.92 10.42
CA ASP A 500 -14.17 -12.30 9.54
C ASP A 500 -14.35 -11.25 8.45
N ALA A 501 -13.87 -11.58 7.25
CA ALA A 501 -13.93 -10.71 6.08
C ALA A 501 -15.31 -10.73 5.40
N ASN A 502 -16.19 -11.70 5.72
CA ASN A 502 -17.48 -11.86 5.06
C ASN A 502 -18.57 -10.93 5.62
N HIS A 503 -18.34 -10.35 6.78
CA HIS A 503 -19.33 -9.52 7.48
C HIS A 503 -18.85 -8.08 7.69
N SER A 504 -18.13 -7.51 6.74
CA SER A 504 -17.56 -6.18 6.86
C SER A 504 -18.61 -5.08 7.05
N VAL A 505 -18.35 -4.11 7.91
CA VAL A 505 -19.20 -2.90 8.06
C VAL A 505 -18.88 -1.86 6.99
N TRP A 506 -17.60 -1.79 6.61
CA TRP A 506 -17.05 -0.89 5.60
C TRP A 506 -16.59 -1.69 4.38
N PHE A 507 -16.31 -1.04 3.25
CA PHE A 507 -15.79 -1.73 2.04
C PHE A 507 -16.61 -2.96 1.63
N ARG A 508 -17.94 -2.86 1.62
CA ARG A 508 -18.81 -4.00 1.28
C ARG A 508 -18.81 -4.27 -0.23
N ALA A 509 -18.69 -5.53 -0.59
CA ALA A 509 -18.67 -6.01 -1.96
C ALA A 509 -20.01 -5.88 -2.67
N HIS A 510 -21.13 -6.07 -1.94
CA HIS A 510 -22.45 -6.21 -2.57
C HIS A 510 -22.48 -7.33 -3.64
N ALA A 511 -21.65 -8.36 -3.44
CA ALA A 511 -21.61 -9.53 -4.30
C ALA A 511 -22.91 -10.34 -4.15
N PRO A 512 -23.43 -10.98 -5.22
CA PRO A 512 -24.64 -11.79 -5.16
C PRO A 512 -24.64 -12.86 -4.05
N ASP A 513 -23.48 -13.49 -3.84
CA ASP A 513 -23.31 -14.58 -2.88
C ASP A 513 -22.74 -14.12 -1.53
N CYS A 514 -22.36 -12.84 -1.41
CA CYS A 514 -21.85 -12.25 -0.18
C CYS A 514 -21.97 -10.71 -0.16
N ASP A 515 -23.15 -10.20 0.21
CA ASP A 515 -23.42 -8.76 0.26
C ASP A 515 -22.44 -7.98 1.16
N GLN A 516 -21.98 -8.60 2.24
CA GLN A 516 -21.18 -7.96 3.29
C GLN A 516 -19.69 -8.29 3.22
N CYS A 517 -19.23 -9.03 2.21
CA CYS A 517 -17.81 -9.33 2.06
C CYS A 517 -16.98 -8.06 1.93
N ALA A 518 -15.79 -8.05 2.54
CA ALA A 518 -14.84 -6.96 2.43
C ALA A 518 -14.21 -6.97 1.03
N THR A 519 -14.19 -5.82 0.35
CA THR A 519 -13.40 -5.62 -0.87
C THR A 519 -11.99 -5.12 -0.59
N PHE A 520 -11.72 -4.73 0.66
CA PHE A 520 -10.42 -4.23 1.08
C PHE A 520 -10.19 -4.50 2.55
N ILE A 521 -9.00 -4.98 2.91
CA ILE A 521 -8.55 -5.19 4.29
C ILE A 521 -7.14 -4.62 4.54
N GLY A 522 -6.66 -3.75 3.64
CA GLY A 522 -5.26 -3.34 3.50
C GLY A 522 -4.52 -4.16 2.44
N ASP A 523 -3.35 -3.68 2.01
CA ASP A 523 -2.44 -4.38 1.09
C ASP A 523 -1.24 -5.05 1.78
N TYR A 524 -1.01 -4.78 3.06
CA TYR A 524 0.15 -5.28 3.79
C TYR A 524 -0.07 -5.29 5.31
N ILE A 525 0.74 -6.12 5.97
CA ILE A 525 0.87 -6.24 7.42
C ILE A 525 2.29 -5.84 7.83
N GLY A 526 2.62 -5.88 9.12
CA GLY A 526 3.94 -5.53 9.63
C GLY A 526 4.62 -6.65 10.42
N LEU A 527 5.93 -6.78 10.24
CA LEU A 527 6.81 -7.58 11.09
C LEU A 527 8.15 -6.88 11.29
N ALA A 528 8.62 -6.81 12.55
CA ALA A 528 9.96 -6.37 12.90
C ALA A 528 10.61 -7.27 13.97
N PHE A 529 11.94 -7.37 13.94
CA PHE A 529 12.73 -7.89 15.06
C PHE A 529 13.43 -6.76 15.80
N ASP A 530 13.27 -6.74 17.12
CA ASP A 530 13.99 -5.80 17.98
C ASP A 530 15.43 -6.25 18.26
N THR A 531 16.17 -5.46 19.04
CA THR A 531 17.57 -5.77 19.37
C THR A 531 17.77 -7.00 20.26
N LEU A 532 16.72 -7.48 20.93
CA LEU A 532 16.69 -8.70 21.74
C LEU A 532 16.23 -9.93 20.94
N GLY A 533 15.84 -9.76 19.67
CA GLY A 533 15.32 -10.82 18.82
C GLY A 533 13.86 -11.18 19.08
N ARG A 534 13.09 -10.31 19.75
CA ARG A 534 11.63 -10.44 19.88
C ARG A 534 10.97 -10.00 18.57
N ALA A 535 9.97 -10.76 18.12
CA ALA A 535 9.20 -10.42 16.93
C ALA A 535 8.04 -9.49 17.30
N HIS A 536 7.80 -8.46 16.51
CA HIS A 536 6.73 -7.48 16.68
C HIS A 536 5.87 -7.50 15.43
N LEU A 537 4.58 -7.81 15.57
CA LEU A 537 3.65 -7.98 14.45
C LEU A 537 2.48 -7.02 14.58
N THR A 538 2.05 -6.47 13.46
CA THR A 538 0.83 -5.66 13.31
C THR A 538 0.03 -6.16 12.11
N TRP A 539 -1.29 -6.20 12.22
CA TRP A 539 -2.18 -6.60 11.13
C TRP A 539 -3.56 -5.95 11.26
N THR A 540 -4.27 -5.83 10.13
CA THR A 540 -5.70 -5.52 10.10
C THR A 540 -6.51 -6.70 10.63
N ASP A 541 -7.29 -6.48 11.67
CA ASP A 541 -8.10 -7.49 12.33
C ASP A 541 -9.60 -7.21 12.19
N MET A 542 -10.38 -8.25 11.93
CA MET A 542 -11.82 -8.14 11.70
C MET A 542 -12.66 -9.00 12.66
N ARG A 543 -12.19 -9.19 13.90
CA ARG A 543 -12.93 -10.00 14.89
C ARG A 543 -14.08 -9.22 15.55
N ARG A 544 -13.92 -7.91 15.72
CA ARG A 544 -14.79 -7.09 16.59
C ARG A 544 -16.08 -6.72 15.88
N ASP A 545 -17.21 -7.00 16.55
CA ASP A 545 -18.52 -6.56 16.10
C ASP A 545 -18.74 -5.07 16.39
N ILE A 546 -19.27 -4.34 15.42
CA ILE A 546 -19.71 -2.96 15.57
C ILE A 546 -21.09 -2.75 14.97
N ALA A 547 -21.76 -1.70 15.46
CA ALA A 547 -22.99 -1.18 14.90
C ALA A 547 -22.81 0.31 14.59
N VAL A 548 -23.30 0.74 13.43
CA VAL A 548 -23.31 2.14 12.99
C VAL A 548 -24.78 2.55 12.78
N PRO A 549 -25.51 2.90 13.86
CA PRO A 549 -26.96 3.16 13.81
C PRO A 549 -27.36 4.26 12.83
N GLN A 550 -26.49 5.24 12.61
CA GLN A 550 -26.70 6.38 11.71
C GLN A 550 -27.02 5.95 10.27
N ILE A 551 -26.49 4.79 9.85
CA ILE A 551 -26.70 4.20 8.53
C ILE A 551 -27.28 2.78 8.61
N GLY A 552 -27.73 2.34 9.79
CA GLY A 552 -28.34 1.04 9.99
C GLY A 552 -27.44 -0.16 9.65
N ARG A 553 -26.12 -0.02 9.81
CA ARG A 553 -25.16 -1.10 9.52
C ARG A 553 -24.68 -1.80 10.78
N THR A 554 -24.40 -3.10 10.66
CA THR A 554 -23.78 -3.95 11.69
C THR A 554 -22.88 -4.96 11.01
N GLY A 555 -21.82 -5.40 11.70
CA GLY A 555 -20.85 -6.37 11.18
C GLY A 555 -19.48 -6.17 11.84
N LYS A 556 -18.40 -6.48 11.13
CA LYS A 556 -17.01 -6.44 11.60
C LYS A 556 -16.33 -5.12 11.31
N ALA A 557 -15.61 -4.63 12.32
CA ALA A 557 -14.67 -3.51 12.18
C ALA A 557 -13.39 -3.96 11.47
N GLN A 558 -12.57 -3.00 11.05
CA GLN A 558 -11.16 -3.20 10.77
C GLN A 558 -10.39 -2.47 11.85
N ASP A 559 -9.68 -3.22 12.67
CA ASP A 559 -8.90 -2.71 13.78
C ASP A 559 -7.44 -3.07 13.60
N ASP A 560 -6.54 -2.18 13.96
CA ASP A 560 -5.12 -2.48 14.02
C ASP A 560 -4.82 -3.28 15.28
N VAL A 561 -4.19 -4.45 15.12
CA VAL A 561 -3.86 -5.33 16.23
C VAL A 561 -2.38 -5.64 16.25
N TYR A 562 -1.80 -5.61 17.45
CA TYR A 562 -0.40 -5.89 17.73
C TYR A 562 -0.19 -7.16 18.56
N ALA A 563 0.93 -7.85 18.31
CA ALA A 563 1.45 -8.91 19.16
C ALA A 563 2.98 -8.99 19.15
N ARG A 564 3.55 -9.52 20.24
CA ARG A 564 4.99 -9.80 20.42
C ARG A 564 5.26 -11.29 20.57
N ARG A 565 6.31 -11.84 19.94
CA ARG A 565 6.71 -13.25 20.04
C ARG A 565 8.18 -13.46 20.35
#